data_AF-A0A2V6DPP0-F1
#
_entry.id   AF-A0A2V6DPP0-F1
#
_cell.length_a   1.000
_cell.length_b   1.000
_cell.length_c   1.000
_cell.angle_alpha   90.00
_cell.angle_beta   90.00
_cell.angle_gamma   90.00
#
_symmetry.space_group_name_H-M   'P 1'
#
loop_
_entity.id
_entity.type
_entity.pdbx_description
1 polymer ?
#
loop_
_entity_poly.entity_id
_entity_poly.type
_entity_poly.pdbx_seq_one_letter_code
_entity_poly.pdbx_strand_id
1 'polypeptide(L)'
;MAQIQNRQVVSRRRLIDTMRPLLSSKCPFDNLPTRRRSHFGEGIIAEEMKELCWLKPELIAQVSFSEWTAYGLLRHATFHGLRDDKEPRAIVREL
;
A
#
# COMPACT_ATOMS: atom_id res chain seq x y z
N MET A 1 -13.25 12.52 23.34
CA MET A 1 -13.03 13.60 22.35
C MET A 1 -11.53 13.68 22.07
N ALA A 2 -10.98 12.75 21.26
CA ALA A 2 -9.55 12.72 20.97
C ALA A 2 -9.26 13.53 19.70
N GLN A 3 -8.35 14.49 19.82
CA GLN A 3 -7.92 15.39 18.75
C GLN A 3 -7.36 14.59 17.57
N ILE A 4 -7.94 14.79 16.39
CA ILE A 4 -7.39 14.37 15.11
C ILE A 4 -6.21 15.32 14.82
N GLN A 5 -5.01 14.95 15.27
CA GLN A 5 -3.79 15.69 14.95
C GLN A 5 -3.28 15.31 13.55
N ASN A 6 -3.00 16.35 12.75
CA ASN A 6 -2.17 16.40 11.55
C ASN A 6 -2.59 15.59 10.32
N ARG A 7 -3.54 16.16 9.56
CA ARG A 7 -3.73 15.88 8.14
C ARG A 7 -2.60 16.54 7.34
N GLN A 8 -1.42 15.93 7.25
CA GLN A 8 -0.45 16.38 6.24
C GLN A 8 -1.01 16.05 4.86
N VAL A 9 -1.50 17.08 4.16
CA VAL A 9 -1.89 16.96 2.76
C VAL A 9 -0.62 16.74 1.93
N VAL A 10 -0.26 15.48 1.70
CA VAL A 10 0.85 15.16 0.79
C VAL A 10 0.38 15.48 -0.62
N SER A 11 0.99 16.48 -1.25
CA SER A 11 0.70 16.77 -2.65
C SER A 11 1.13 15.59 -3.53
N ARG A 12 0.37 15.28 -4.60
CA ARG A 12 0.71 14.20 -5.53
C ARG A 12 2.14 14.30 -6.05
N ARG A 13 2.61 15.52 -6.30
CA ARG A 13 3.99 15.80 -6.74
C ARG A 13 5.01 15.34 -5.69
N ARG A 14 4.83 15.73 -4.43
CA ARG A 14 5.72 15.32 -3.34
C ARG A 14 5.76 13.80 -3.18
N LEU A 15 4.60 13.14 -3.26
CA LEU A 15 4.53 11.68 -3.18
C LEU A 15 5.35 11.02 -4.31
N ILE A 16 5.18 11.49 -5.55
CA ILE A 16 5.93 10.98 -6.70
C ILE A 16 7.44 11.21 -6.52
N ASP A 17 7.85 12.39 -6.07
CA ASP A 17 9.26 12.71 -5.86
C ASP A 17 9.88 11.81 -4.78
N THR A 18 9.14 11.47 -3.73
CA THR A 18 9.55 10.50 -2.70
C THR A 18 9.61 9.06 -3.22
N MET A 19 8.69 8.65 -4.10
CA MET A 19 8.64 7.30 -4.65
C MET A 19 9.71 7.04 -5.72
N ARG A 20 10.07 8.05 -6.51
CA ARG A 20 11.01 7.94 -7.65
C ARG A 20 12.35 7.25 -7.32
N PRO A 21 13.08 7.59 -6.25
CA PRO A 21 14.34 6.91 -5.92
C PRO A 21 14.17 5.45 -5.49
N LEU A 22 12.95 5.04 -5.16
CA LEU A 22 12.64 3.69 -4.71
C LEU A 22 12.16 2.77 -5.84
N LEU A 23 12.10 3.25 -7.08
CA LEU A 23 11.68 2.43 -8.23
C LEU A 23 12.50 1.14 -8.31
N SER A 24 11.79 0.03 -8.56
CA SER A 24 12.33 -1.32 -8.65
C SER A 24 11.79 -1.99 -9.91
N SER A 25 12.64 -2.76 -10.60
CA SER A 25 12.22 -3.65 -11.69
C SER A 25 11.62 -4.96 -11.17
N LYS A 26 11.83 -5.29 -9.90
CA LYS A 26 11.35 -6.51 -9.25
C LYS A 26 10.14 -6.20 -8.36
N CYS A 27 9.10 -7.03 -8.47
CA CYS A 27 7.96 -7.03 -7.56
C CYS A 27 8.42 -7.36 -6.13
N PRO A 28 8.05 -6.56 -5.11
CA PRO A 28 8.42 -6.79 -3.73
C PRO A 28 7.49 -7.79 -3.01
N PHE A 29 6.33 -8.10 -3.59
CA PHE A 29 5.37 -9.04 -3.02
C PHE A 29 5.75 -10.49 -3.34
N ASP A 30 5.68 -11.36 -2.35
CA ASP A 30 5.98 -12.79 -2.45
C ASP A 30 4.77 -13.64 -2.92
N ASN A 31 3.56 -13.10 -2.78
CA ASN A 31 2.30 -13.76 -3.07
C ASN A 31 1.67 -13.34 -4.41
N LEU A 32 2.39 -12.59 -5.24
CA LEU A 32 1.97 -12.19 -6.59
C LEU A 32 2.83 -12.88 -7.66
N PRO A 33 2.28 -13.17 -8.85
CA PRO A 33 0.89 -12.95 -9.27
C PRO A 33 -0.10 -13.93 -8.65
N THR A 34 -1.36 -13.51 -8.50
CA THR A 34 -2.44 -14.45 -8.22
C THR A 34 -2.79 -15.28 -9.45
N ARG A 35 -3.12 -16.56 -9.25
CA ARG A 35 -3.43 -17.50 -10.34
C ARG A 35 -4.64 -17.08 -11.18
N ARG A 36 -5.67 -16.51 -10.55
CA ARG A 36 -6.90 -16.00 -11.19
C ARG A 36 -7.42 -14.81 -10.39
N ARG A 37 -8.15 -13.92 -11.05
CA ARG A 37 -8.88 -12.84 -10.38
C ARG A 37 -10.02 -13.44 -9.54
N SER A 38 -10.15 -13.01 -8.29
CA SER A 38 -11.31 -13.34 -7.45
C SER A 38 -12.58 -12.74 -8.06
N HIS A 39 -13.74 -13.36 -7.80
CA HIS A 39 -15.05 -12.80 -8.17
C HIS A 39 -15.24 -11.38 -7.60
N PHE A 40 -14.66 -11.12 -6.43
CA PHE A 40 -14.71 -9.80 -5.78
C PHE A 40 -13.65 -8.81 -6.29
N GLY A 41 -12.94 -9.14 -7.37
CA GLY A 41 -11.87 -8.30 -7.94
C GLY A 41 -10.59 -8.28 -7.11
N GLU A 42 -10.45 -9.21 -6.17
CA GLU A 42 -9.27 -9.35 -5.33
C GLU A 42 -8.12 -10.07 -6.07
N GLY A 43 -6.89 -9.59 -5.87
CA GLY A 43 -5.68 -10.13 -6.48
C GLY A 43 -5.20 -9.36 -7.71
N ILE A 44 -3.97 -9.65 -8.14
CA ILE A 44 -3.33 -9.08 -9.33
C ILE A 44 -2.78 -10.23 -10.17
N ILE A 45 -3.26 -10.39 -11.40
CA ILE A 45 -2.77 -11.44 -12.31
C ILE A 45 -1.49 -11.00 -13.04
N ALA A 46 -0.75 -11.96 -13.60
CA ALA A 46 0.55 -11.72 -14.25
C ALA A 46 0.50 -10.64 -15.36
N GLU A 47 -0.62 -10.57 -16.09
CA GLU A 47 -0.80 -9.56 -17.14
C GLU A 47 -0.94 -8.15 -16.60
N GLU A 48 -1.60 -7.98 -15.45
CA GLU A 48 -1.76 -6.66 -14.81
C GLU A 48 -0.43 -6.16 -14.23
N MET A 49 0.43 -7.06 -13.77
CA MET A 49 1.74 -6.69 -13.22
C MET A 49 2.63 -5.94 -14.22
N LYS A 50 2.40 -6.09 -15.52
CA LYS A 50 3.16 -5.41 -16.58
C LYS A 50 2.90 -3.90 -16.61
N GLU A 51 1.72 -3.47 -16.13
CA GLU A 51 1.31 -2.06 -16.09
C GLU A 51 1.63 -1.39 -14.74
N LEU A 52 2.24 -2.11 -13.80
CA LEU A 52 2.52 -1.63 -12.45
C LEU A 52 3.98 -1.18 -12.30
N CYS A 53 4.18 -0.06 -11.61
CA CYS A 53 5.49 0.37 -11.14
C CYS A 53 5.73 -0.16 -9.73
N TRP A 54 6.81 -0.93 -9.56
CA TRP A 54 7.20 -1.44 -8.25
C TRP A 54 8.14 -0.48 -7.54
N LEU A 55 8.03 -0.47 -6.21
CA LEU A 55 8.96 0.26 -5.34
C LEU A 55 9.63 -0.71 -4.36
N LYS A 56 10.80 -0.30 -3.84
CA LYS A 56 11.39 -0.90 -2.65
C LYS A 56 10.45 -0.69 -1.44
N PRO A 57 10.29 -1.69 -0.56
CA PRO A 57 9.37 -1.63 0.59
C PRO A 57 9.97 -0.81 1.75
N GLU A 58 10.16 0.49 1.51
CA GLU A 58 10.80 1.43 2.46
C GLU A 58 9.84 2.52 2.96
N LEU A 59 8.70 2.74 2.28
CA LEU A 59 7.72 3.75 2.68
C LEU A 59 6.57 3.12 3.47
N ILE A 60 6.12 3.83 4.51
CA ILE A 60 4.95 3.46 5.31
C ILE A 60 3.82 4.42 4.99
N ALA A 61 2.64 3.87 4.73
CA ALA A 61 1.42 4.64 4.52
C ALA A 61 0.47 4.44 5.70
N GLN A 62 -0.15 5.53 6.17
CA GLN A 62 -1.33 5.45 7.00
C GLN A 62 -2.57 5.31 6.12
N VAL A 63 -3.38 4.32 6.41
CA VAL A 63 -4.65 4.06 5.73
C VAL A 63 -5.75 3.80 6.75
N SER A 64 -6.97 4.24 6.45
CA SER A 64 -8.18 3.71 7.10
C SER A 64 -8.88 2.76 6.13
N PHE A 65 -9.60 1.77 6.65
CA PHE A 65 -10.29 0.75 5.87
C PHE A 65 -11.46 0.18 6.68
N SER A 66 -12.43 -0.47 6.02
CA SER A 66 -13.62 -0.98 6.69
C SER A 66 -13.40 -2.35 7.35
N GLU A 67 -12.70 -3.24 6.66
CA GLU A 67 -12.43 -4.60 7.13
C GLU A 67 -11.24 -5.23 6.41
N TRP A 68 -10.69 -6.27 7.05
CA TRP A 68 -9.83 -7.25 6.38
C TRP A 68 -10.69 -8.31 5.71
N THR A 69 -10.47 -8.57 4.42
CA THR A 69 -11.17 -9.67 3.73
C THR A 69 -10.60 -11.03 4.12
N ALA A 70 -11.33 -12.10 3.79
CA ALA A 70 -10.87 -13.48 4.01
C ALA A 70 -9.53 -13.80 3.30
N TYR A 71 -9.18 -13.03 2.26
CA TYR A 71 -7.93 -13.14 1.52
C TYR A 71 -6.82 -12.23 2.06
N GLY A 72 -7.04 -11.55 3.18
CA GLY A 72 -6.04 -10.68 3.81
C GLY A 72 -5.85 -9.33 3.11
N LEU A 73 -6.86 -8.85 2.37
CA LEU A 73 -6.83 -7.53 1.71
C LEU A 73 -7.65 -6.50 2.50
N LEU A 74 -7.40 -5.21 2.23
CA LEU A 74 -8.13 -4.10 2.84
C LEU A 74 -9.35 -3.72 1.99
N ARG A 75 -10.54 -3.70 2.58
CA ARG A 75 -11.76 -3.24 1.91
C ARG A 75 -11.99 -1.73 2.14
N HIS A 76 -12.35 -1.01 1.08
CA HIS A 76 -12.61 0.44 1.09
C HIS A 76 -11.47 1.28 1.70
N ALA A 77 -10.22 0.96 1.36
CA ALA A 77 -9.06 1.64 1.90
C ALA A 77 -8.97 3.11 1.43
N THR A 78 -8.70 4.01 2.37
CA THR A 78 -8.47 5.44 2.15
C THR A 78 -7.06 5.80 2.61
N PHE A 79 -6.27 6.39 1.72
CA PHE A 79 -4.93 6.89 2.04
C PHE A 79 -5.00 8.19 2.84
N HIS A 80 -4.27 8.26 3.96
CA HIS A 80 -4.18 9.46 4.78
C HIS A 80 -2.86 10.22 4.60
N GLY A 81 -1.75 9.51 4.42
CA GLY A 81 -0.43 10.11 4.31
C GLY A 81 0.69 9.08 4.47
N LEU A 82 1.93 9.52 4.25
CA LEU A 82 3.11 8.75 4.60
C LEU A 82 3.45 8.94 6.08
N ARG A 83 4.08 7.92 6.67
CA ARG A 83 4.60 7.91 8.03
C ARG A 83 6.11 7.68 8.01
N ASP A 84 6.81 8.43 8.83
CA ASP A 84 8.26 8.35 9.06
C ASP A 84 8.59 8.03 10.53
N ASP A 85 7.57 7.89 11.37
CA ASP A 85 7.71 7.63 12.81
C ASP A 85 7.95 6.15 13.15
N LYS A 86 7.93 5.26 12.14
CA LYS A 86 8.09 3.81 12.31
C LYS A 86 9.06 3.25 11.29
N GLU A 87 9.69 2.14 11.67
CA GLU A 87 10.48 1.32 10.76
C GLU A 87 9.57 0.44 9.88
N PRO A 88 9.81 0.32 8.56
CA PRO A 88 8.95 -0.47 7.67
C PRO A 88 8.79 -1.93 8.10
N ARG A 89 9.87 -2.51 8.65
CA ARG A 89 9.89 -3.90 9.13
C ARG A 89 9.11 -4.12 10.44
N ALA A 90 8.77 -3.05 11.15
CA ALA A 90 7.98 -3.12 12.38
C ALA A 90 6.47 -3.12 12.12
N ILE A 91 6.05 -2.92 10.85
CA ILE A 91 4.64 -2.91 10.48
C ILE A 91 4.11 -4.34 10.44
N VAL A 92 3.08 -4.60 11.25
CA VAL A 92 2.37 -5.87 11.33
C VAL A 92 0.87 -5.62 11.20
N ARG A 93 0.11 -6.67 10.89
CA ARG A 93 -1.35 -6.60 10.91
C ARG A 93 -1.84 -6.33 12.33
N GLU A 94 -2.59 -5.24 12.49
CA GLU A 94 -3.23 -4.88 13.77
C GLU A 94 -4.38 -5.85 14.06
N LEU A 95 -4.53 -6.23 15.34
CA LEU A 95 -5.52 -7.19 15.84
C LEU A 95 -6.88 -6.54 16.09
#